data_AF-A0A516X397-F1
#
_entry.id   AF-A0A516X397-F1
#
_cell.length_a   1.000
_cell.length_b   1.000
_cell.length_c   1.000
_cell.angle_alpha   90.00
_cell.angle_beta   90.00
_cell.angle_gamma   90.00
#
_symmetry.space_group_name_H-M   'P 1'
#
loop_
_entity.id
_entity.type
_entity.pdbx_description
1 polymer ?
#
loop_
_entity_poly.entity_id
_entity_poly.type
_entity_poly.pdbx_seq_one_letter_code
_entity_poly.pdbx_strand_id
1 'polypeptide(L)'
;MWAVGVVRGVGALVLGLLAMAGAGCSSSEDATETAWGAAGPHVGDPSPRSVPAGVPPLVMLDGEDDGPGFGNQRCAEHDGSSRLEYTATRDSDQAELMVAIDLADPPRLDALSFEAGPDRWEAGEVDLDRSAVVIDGNVYRVHAPVSDAEGSSDSEVGVLFSCSR
;
A
#
# COMPACT_ATOMS: atom_id res chain seq x y z
N MET A 1 -46.60 15.98 -0.59
CA MET A 1 -46.66 16.22 -2.04
C MET A 1 -45.39 15.61 -2.62
N TRP A 2 -45.48 14.55 -3.42
CA TRP A 2 -44.32 13.81 -3.94
C TRP A 2 -44.24 14.05 -5.45
N ALA A 3 -43.14 14.63 -5.91
CA ALA A 3 -42.89 14.88 -7.33
C ALA A 3 -42.01 13.77 -7.88
N VAL A 4 -42.56 13.03 -8.84
CA VAL A 4 -41.88 12.04 -9.68
C VAL A 4 -41.17 12.78 -10.81
N GLY A 5 -39.86 12.56 -10.96
CA GLY A 5 -39.06 13.08 -12.08
C GLY A 5 -38.34 11.94 -12.80
N VAL A 6 -38.96 11.40 -13.84
CA VAL A 6 -38.34 10.49 -14.82
C VAL A 6 -37.60 11.35 -15.84
N VAL A 7 -36.29 11.11 -16.05
CA VAL A 7 -35.56 11.63 -17.21
C VAL A 7 -35.05 10.45 -18.04
N ARG A 8 -35.67 10.27 -19.21
CA ARG A 8 -35.18 9.44 -20.31
C ARG A 8 -34.18 10.25 -21.12
N GLY A 9 -32.91 9.84 -21.13
CA GLY A 9 -31.89 10.35 -22.06
C GLY A 9 -31.60 9.31 -23.14
N VAL A 10 -31.98 9.64 -24.37
CA VAL A 10 -31.72 8.89 -25.60
C VAL A 10 -30.53 9.54 -26.33
N GLY A 11 -29.63 8.72 -26.86
CA GLY A 11 -28.65 9.12 -27.88
C GLY A 11 -27.20 8.97 -27.41
N ALA A 12 -26.23 8.56 -28.22
CA ALA A 12 -26.24 8.20 -29.62
C ALA A 12 -25.03 7.30 -29.90
N LEU A 13 -25.19 6.44 -30.90
CA LEU A 13 -24.24 5.46 -31.38
C LEU A 13 -23.23 6.18 -32.31
N VAL A 14 -21.93 6.14 -31.99
CA VAL A 14 -20.86 6.64 -32.87
C VAL A 14 -20.01 5.47 -33.32
N LEU A 15 -20.27 5.01 -34.55
CA LEU A 15 -19.38 4.19 -35.36
C LEU A 15 -18.31 5.10 -35.98
N GLY A 16 -17.05 4.89 -35.61
CA GLY A 16 -15.90 5.55 -36.22
C GLY A 16 -14.80 4.53 -36.47
N LEU A 17 -14.79 3.95 -37.67
CA LEU A 17 -13.74 3.08 -38.18
C LEU A 17 -12.68 3.98 -38.86
N LEU A 18 -11.44 3.97 -38.36
CA LEU A 18 -10.29 4.54 -39.07
C LEU A 18 -9.08 3.62 -38.87
N ALA A 19 -8.73 2.92 -39.94
CA ALA A 19 -7.47 2.22 -40.09
C ALA A 19 -6.45 3.17 -40.74
N MET A 20 -5.29 3.34 -40.12
CA MET A 20 -4.09 3.87 -40.75
C MET A 20 -2.91 3.03 -40.27
N ALA A 21 -2.33 2.27 -41.20
CA ALA A 21 -1.05 1.59 -41.02
C ALA A 21 0.07 2.61 -41.24
N GLY A 22 0.92 2.79 -40.22
CA GLY A 22 2.16 3.55 -40.31
C GLY A 22 3.26 2.78 -39.61
N ALA A 23 4.19 2.21 -40.39
CA ALA A 23 5.48 1.74 -39.90
C ALA A 23 6.46 2.92 -39.93
N GLY A 24 7.07 3.23 -38.79
CA GLY A 24 8.09 4.27 -38.64
C GLY A 24 8.71 4.19 -37.25
N CYS A 25 10.03 4.09 -37.21
CA CYS A 25 10.84 3.67 -36.07
C CYS A 25 11.02 4.73 -34.97
N SER A 26 11.18 4.22 -33.74
CA SER A 26 12.13 4.65 -32.71
C SER A 26 11.89 6.01 -32.03
N SER A 27 11.52 5.95 -30.75
CA SER A 27 12.38 6.46 -29.67
C SER A 27 12.00 5.84 -28.34
N SER A 28 13.02 5.48 -27.59
CA SER A 28 12.99 4.88 -26.26
C SER A 28 12.47 5.88 -25.24
N GLU A 29 11.43 5.50 -24.52
CA GLU A 29 11.10 6.07 -23.23
C GLU A 29 11.05 4.90 -22.25
N ASP A 30 12.08 4.84 -21.40
CA ASP A 30 12.12 4.02 -20.19
C ASP A 30 10.91 4.41 -19.33
N ALA A 31 9.80 3.69 -19.51
CA ALA A 31 8.78 3.61 -18.50
C ALA A 31 9.36 2.74 -17.38
N THR A 32 9.71 3.39 -16.28
CA THR A 32 9.97 2.72 -15.00
C THR A 32 8.66 2.11 -14.52
N GLU A 33 8.30 0.96 -15.10
CA GLU A 33 7.27 0.07 -14.61
C GLU A 33 7.83 -0.59 -13.35
N THR A 34 7.51 -0.04 -12.18
CA THR A 34 7.68 -0.75 -10.91
C THR A 34 6.59 -1.81 -10.82
N ALA A 35 6.70 -2.84 -11.65
CA ALA A 35 5.84 -4.02 -11.62
C ALA A 35 6.37 -4.96 -10.54
N TRP A 36 5.75 -4.94 -9.36
CA TRP A 36 5.88 -6.05 -8.40
C TRP A 36 4.93 -7.17 -8.83
N GLY A 37 5.48 -8.19 -9.49
CA GLY A 37 4.84 -9.52 -9.58
C GLY A 37 4.63 -10.07 -10.99
N ALA A 38 5.70 -10.60 -11.61
CA ALA A 38 5.58 -11.69 -12.57
C ALA A 38 6.79 -12.64 -12.42
N ALA A 39 6.53 -13.86 -11.97
CA ALA A 39 7.53 -14.91 -11.83
C ALA A 39 8.06 -15.37 -13.20
N GLY A 40 9.30 -15.01 -13.50
CA GLY A 40 10.11 -15.52 -14.61
C GLY A 40 11.55 -15.81 -14.12
N PRO A 41 12.31 -16.71 -14.77
CA PRO A 41 13.58 -17.22 -14.24
C PRO A 41 14.70 -16.21 -14.47
N HIS A 42 14.80 -15.23 -13.57
CA HIS A 42 15.88 -14.26 -13.55
C HIS A 42 16.96 -14.71 -12.57
N VAL A 43 18.10 -15.14 -13.12
CA VAL A 43 19.38 -15.23 -12.42
C VAL A 43 19.82 -13.80 -12.14
N GLY A 44 19.52 -13.33 -10.94
CA GLY A 44 19.83 -11.99 -10.46
C GLY A 44 19.21 -11.82 -9.09
N ASP A 45 19.91 -12.32 -8.08
CA ASP A 45 19.60 -12.14 -6.66
C ASP A 45 19.21 -10.67 -6.40
N PRO A 46 17.95 -10.34 -6.08
CA PRO A 46 17.61 -9.01 -5.60
C PRO A 46 18.07 -8.95 -4.15
N SER A 47 19.38 -8.82 -3.94
CA SER A 47 19.93 -8.64 -2.60
C SER A 47 19.15 -7.50 -1.93
N PRO A 48 18.55 -7.75 -0.76
CA PRO A 48 17.70 -6.78 -0.11
C PRO A 48 18.53 -5.55 0.21
N ARG A 49 18.08 -4.37 -0.26
CA ARG A 49 18.63 -3.09 0.19
C ARG A 49 18.37 -3.02 1.69
N SER A 50 19.40 -3.25 2.50
CA SER A 50 19.34 -3.03 3.94
C SER A 50 18.95 -1.58 4.18
N VAL A 51 17.78 -1.34 4.74
CA VAL A 51 17.33 0.01 5.11
C VAL A 51 17.96 0.32 6.47
N PRO A 52 18.78 1.38 6.59
CA PRO A 52 19.33 1.79 7.88
C PRO A 52 18.21 2.07 8.88
N ALA A 53 18.42 1.68 10.14
CA ALA A 53 17.50 2.05 11.21
C ALA A 53 17.37 3.59 11.31
N GLY A 54 16.15 4.09 11.51
CA GLY A 54 15.85 5.51 11.59
C GLY A 54 15.56 6.18 10.24
N VAL A 55 15.50 5.43 9.14
CA VAL A 55 14.94 5.92 7.88
C VAL A 55 13.41 5.96 7.99
N PRO A 56 12.75 7.06 7.58
CA PRO A 56 11.29 7.14 7.43
C PRO A 56 10.70 5.91 6.76
N PRO A 57 9.55 5.39 7.24
CA PRO A 57 8.84 4.35 6.52
C PRO A 57 8.44 4.87 5.15
N LEU A 58 8.42 3.97 4.18
CA LEU A 58 7.73 4.18 2.92
C LEU A 58 6.31 3.65 3.08
N VAL A 59 5.33 4.51 2.83
CA VAL A 59 3.90 4.17 2.88
C VAL A 59 3.34 4.34 1.48
N MET A 60 2.69 3.30 0.97
CA MET A 60 2.05 3.30 -0.33
C MET A 60 0.55 3.09 -0.13
N LEU A 61 -0.27 3.92 -0.76
CA LEU A 61 -1.71 3.74 -0.84
C LEU A 61 -2.06 3.49 -2.31
N ASP A 62 -2.68 2.35 -2.61
CA ASP A 62 -3.03 1.94 -3.98
C ASP A 62 -1.84 1.95 -4.96
N GLY A 63 -0.65 1.68 -4.44
CA GLY A 63 0.62 1.68 -5.18
C GLY A 63 1.25 3.06 -5.38
N GLU A 64 0.61 4.13 -4.92
CA GLU A 64 1.16 5.48 -4.93
C GLU A 64 1.86 5.79 -3.61
N ASP A 65 3.05 6.39 -3.67
CA ASP A 65 3.78 6.85 -2.48
C ASP A 65 3.02 8.01 -1.83
N ASP A 66 2.59 7.82 -0.58
CA ASP A 66 1.91 8.87 0.20
C ASP A 66 2.87 10.00 0.62
N GLY A 67 4.16 9.85 0.32
CA GLY A 67 5.16 10.88 0.42
C GLY A 67 5.99 10.81 1.70
N PRO A 68 7.09 11.56 1.75
CA PRO A 68 8.01 11.53 2.88
C PRO A 68 7.38 12.19 4.13
N GLY A 69 8.01 12.00 5.28
CA GLY A 69 7.79 12.86 6.46
C GLY A 69 7.32 12.16 7.73
N PHE A 70 7.19 10.84 7.73
CA PHE A 70 7.00 10.03 8.93
C PHE A 70 8.26 10.07 9.82
N GLY A 71 8.39 11.13 10.62
CA GLY A 71 9.58 11.44 11.40
C GLY A 71 9.55 10.91 12.83
N ASN A 72 8.37 10.78 13.42
CA ASN A 72 8.20 10.33 14.81
C ASN A 72 7.85 8.85 14.83
N GLN A 73 8.87 7.99 14.79
CA GLN A 73 8.70 6.54 14.70
C GLN A 73 8.99 5.86 16.04
N ARG A 74 8.23 4.81 16.34
CA ARG A 74 8.46 3.96 17.51
C ARG A 74 8.24 2.51 17.15
N CYS A 75 9.15 1.66 17.63
CA CYS A 75 8.98 0.22 17.65
C CYS A 75 8.90 -0.23 19.10
N ALA A 76 7.90 -1.05 19.43
CA ALA A 76 7.77 -1.69 20.72
C ALA A 76 7.61 -3.19 20.52
N GLU A 77 8.51 -3.98 21.11
CA GLU A 77 8.31 -5.39 21.33
C GLU A 77 7.74 -5.56 22.74
N HIS A 78 6.65 -6.32 22.88
CA HIS A 78 6.03 -6.55 24.18
C HIS A 78 6.62 -7.79 24.83
N ASP A 79 7.32 -7.62 25.95
CA ASP A 79 7.96 -8.69 26.71
C ASP A 79 7.01 -9.86 26.98
N GLY A 80 7.34 -11.04 26.45
CA GLY A 80 6.56 -12.26 26.63
C GLY A 80 5.46 -12.48 25.58
N SER A 81 5.29 -11.58 24.62
CA SER A 81 4.47 -11.80 23.42
C SER A 81 5.34 -11.75 22.17
N SER A 82 5.02 -12.56 21.17
CA SER A 82 5.62 -12.48 19.83
C SER A 82 5.05 -11.29 19.05
N ARG A 83 4.81 -10.14 19.67
CA ARG A 83 4.15 -9.00 19.03
C ARG A 83 5.13 -7.84 18.83
N LEU A 84 5.22 -7.35 17.60
CA LEU A 84 5.86 -6.09 17.25
C LEU A 84 4.79 -5.05 16.98
N GLU A 85 4.90 -3.88 17.60
CA GLU A 85 4.10 -2.70 17.29
C GLU A 85 4.98 -1.60 16.72
N TYR A 86 4.60 -1.08 15.57
CA TYR A 86 5.24 0.04 14.91
C TYR A 86 4.24 1.19 14.80
N THR A 87 4.66 2.38 15.21
CA THR A 87 3.90 3.61 14.96
C THR A 87 4.79 4.65 14.31
N ALA A 88 4.22 5.44 13.41
CA ALA A 88 4.89 6.58 12.81
C ALA A 88 3.90 7.73 12.61
N THR A 89 4.32 8.97 12.91
CA THR A 89 3.50 10.16 12.62
C THR A 89 4.23 11.13 11.71
N ARG A 90 3.44 11.85 10.89
CA ARG A 90 3.88 12.96 10.05
C ARG A 90 3.16 14.24 10.51
N ASP A 91 3.92 15.16 11.08
CA ASP A 91 3.35 16.33 11.77
C ASP A 91 2.73 17.36 10.81
N SER A 92 3.11 17.37 9.53
CA SER A 92 2.65 18.37 8.55
C SER A 92 1.14 18.33 8.27
N ASP A 93 0.57 17.14 8.34
CA ASP A 93 -0.83 16.84 8.00
C ASP A 93 -1.48 15.92 9.04
N GLN A 94 -0.80 15.69 10.17
CA GLN A 94 -1.23 14.83 11.27
C GLN A 94 -1.46 13.37 10.83
N ALA A 95 -0.80 12.93 9.76
CA ALA A 95 -0.92 11.54 9.32
C ALA A 95 -0.31 10.59 10.36
N GLU A 96 -0.99 9.47 10.60
CA GLU A 96 -0.61 8.46 11.57
C GLU A 96 -0.64 7.07 10.91
N LEU A 97 0.43 6.32 11.10
CA LEU A 97 0.55 4.93 10.69
C LEU A 97 0.73 4.06 11.93
N MET A 98 -0.05 3.00 12.04
CA MET A 98 0.14 1.94 13.03
C MET A 98 0.16 0.58 12.34
N VAL A 99 1.14 -0.24 12.68
CA VAL A 99 1.28 -1.62 12.22
C VAL A 99 1.58 -2.52 13.41
N ALA A 100 0.81 -3.60 13.59
CA ALA A 100 1.08 -4.62 14.58
C ALA A 100 1.26 -5.98 13.90
N ILE A 101 2.33 -6.70 14.25
CA ILE A 101 2.71 -7.98 13.64
C ILE A 101 2.84 -9.03 14.74
N ASP A 102 2.17 -10.17 14.56
CA ASP A 102 2.48 -11.42 15.26
C ASP A 102 3.69 -12.09 14.58
N LEU A 103 4.82 -12.11 15.28
CA LEU A 103 6.11 -12.68 14.92
C LEU A 103 6.14 -14.23 15.06
N ALA A 104 4.99 -14.89 15.03
CA ALA A 104 4.89 -16.33 14.87
C ALA A 104 5.58 -16.80 13.57
N ASP A 105 5.72 -18.11 13.38
CA ASP A 105 6.23 -18.70 12.14
C ASP A 105 5.10 -19.50 11.44
N PRO A 106 4.52 -18.99 10.34
CA PRO A 106 4.86 -17.75 9.61
C PRO A 106 4.35 -16.47 10.30
N PRO A 107 4.99 -15.31 10.06
CA PRO A 107 4.55 -14.04 10.63
C PRO A 107 3.22 -13.59 10.03
N ARG A 108 2.40 -12.91 10.83
CA ARG A 108 1.07 -12.43 10.41
C ARG A 108 0.84 -11.01 10.84
N LEU A 109 0.08 -10.27 10.04
CA LEU A 109 -0.41 -8.95 10.42
C LEU A 109 -1.53 -9.13 11.45
N ASP A 110 -1.43 -8.40 12.55
CA ASP A 110 -2.44 -8.38 13.60
C ASP A 110 -3.31 -7.11 13.52
N ALA A 111 -2.70 -5.98 13.16
CA ALA A 111 -3.44 -4.74 12.91
C ALA A 111 -2.69 -3.85 11.92
N LEU A 112 -3.45 -3.09 11.14
CA LEU A 112 -2.93 -2.01 10.31
C LEU A 112 -3.97 -0.89 10.24
N SER A 113 -3.54 0.33 10.55
CA SER A 113 -4.33 1.53 10.34
C SER A 113 -3.45 2.63 9.78
N PHE A 114 -4.01 3.39 8.85
CA PHE A 114 -3.37 4.53 8.23
C PHE A 114 -4.37 5.69 8.19
N GLU A 115 -3.95 6.85 8.69
CA GLU A 115 -4.73 8.10 8.68
C GLU A 115 -3.92 9.16 7.93
N ALA A 116 -4.54 9.83 6.97
CA ALA A 116 -3.95 10.94 6.24
C ALA A 116 -4.99 12.05 6.04
N GLY A 117 -4.83 13.15 6.77
CA GLY A 117 -5.80 14.24 6.75
C GLY A 117 -7.17 13.80 7.28
N PRO A 118 -8.28 13.96 6.53
CA PRO A 118 -9.61 13.55 6.99
C PRO A 118 -9.89 12.05 6.80
N ASP A 119 -9.04 11.36 6.06
CA ASP A 119 -9.29 10.00 5.60
C ASP A 119 -8.54 9.00 6.48
N ARG A 120 -9.22 7.89 6.79
CA ARG A 120 -8.69 6.81 7.60
C ARG A 120 -9.01 5.48 6.94
N TRP A 121 -7.99 4.65 6.85
CA TRP A 121 -8.05 3.29 6.37
C TRP A 121 -7.64 2.31 7.48
N GLU A 122 -8.34 1.19 7.56
CA GLU A 122 -8.07 0.14 8.54
C GLU A 122 -8.26 -1.24 7.92
N ALA A 123 -7.37 -2.17 8.25
CA ALA A 123 -7.53 -3.57 7.88
C ALA A 123 -8.51 -4.24 8.85
N GLY A 124 -9.68 -4.65 8.36
CA GLY A 124 -10.62 -5.48 9.12
C GLY A 124 -10.14 -6.92 9.26
N GLU A 125 -10.85 -7.75 10.05
CA GLU A 125 -10.48 -9.15 10.28
C GLU A 125 -10.27 -9.95 8.97
N VAL A 126 -11.17 -9.76 8.00
CA VAL A 126 -11.08 -10.41 6.67
C VAL A 126 -9.91 -9.89 5.85
N ASP A 127 -9.48 -8.64 6.08
CA ASP A 127 -8.37 -8.02 5.38
C ASP A 127 -7.03 -8.52 5.92
N LEU A 128 -6.93 -8.70 7.24
CA LEU A 128 -5.76 -9.26 7.91
C LEU A 128 -5.45 -10.67 7.41
N ASP A 129 -6.46 -11.51 7.18
CA ASP A 129 -6.28 -12.85 6.61
C ASP A 129 -5.75 -12.84 5.16
N ARG A 130 -5.94 -11.73 4.45
CA ARG A 130 -5.46 -11.52 3.07
C ARG A 130 -4.14 -10.75 2.99
N SER A 131 -3.63 -10.29 4.14
CA SER A 131 -2.39 -9.54 4.21
C SER A 131 -1.16 -10.42 4.00
N ALA A 132 -0.03 -9.78 3.70
CA ALA A 132 1.27 -10.40 3.62
C ALA A 132 2.29 -9.64 4.47
N VAL A 133 3.08 -10.38 5.24
CA VAL A 133 4.20 -9.86 6.02
C VAL A 133 5.48 -10.57 5.62
N VAL A 134 6.51 -9.80 5.27
CA VAL A 134 7.85 -10.30 4.99
C VAL A 134 8.84 -9.59 5.91
N ILE A 135 9.61 -10.38 6.65
CA ILE A 135 10.62 -9.90 7.60
C ILE A 135 12.01 -10.31 7.08
N ASP A 136 12.89 -9.33 6.92
CA ASP A 136 14.28 -9.53 6.51
C ASP A 136 15.21 -8.77 7.46
N GLY A 137 15.75 -9.50 8.44
CA GLY A 137 16.57 -8.94 9.50
C GLY A 137 15.81 -7.93 10.36
N ASN A 138 16.06 -6.64 10.14
CA ASN A 138 15.43 -5.53 10.83
C ASN A 138 14.47 -4.71 9.94
N VAL A 139 14.22 -5.20 8.72
CA VAL A 139 13.36 -4.58 7.72
C VAL A 139 12.07 -5.37 7.60
N TYR A 140 10.95 -4.65 7.62
CA TYR A 140 9.60 -5.20 7.59
C TYR A 140 8.88 -4.68 6.37
N ARG A 141 8.26 -5.58 5.62
CA ARG A 141 7.37 -5.28 4.50
C ARG A 141 6.00 -5.83 4.81
N VAL A 142 5.02 -4.94 4.82
CA VAL A 142 3.62 -5.27 5.06
C VAL A 142 2.82 -4.82 3.87
N HIS A 143 1.84 -5.64 3.51
CA HIS A 143 0.91 -5.38 2.45
C HIS A 143 -0.45 -5.88 2.90
N ALA A 144 -1.46 -5.02 2.88
CA ALA A 144 -2.79 -5.39 3.32
C ALA A 144 -3.87 -4.63 2.54
N PRO A 145 -4.97 -5.30 2.14
CA PRO A 145 -6.18 -4.58 1.80
C PRO A 145 -6.68 -3.82 3.03
N VAL A 146 -7.33 -2.68 2.79
CA VAL A 146 -7.90 -1.84 3.84
C VAL A 146 -9.25 -1.33 3.40
N SER A 147 -10.07 -0.95 4.36
CA SER A 147 -11.33 -0.25 4.10
C SER A 147 -11.30 1.13 4.72
N ASP A 148 -11.92 2.09 4.04
CA ASP A 148 -12.16 3.41 4.61
C ASP A 148 -13.27 3.38 5.68
N ALA A 149 -13.50 4.51 6.34
CA ALA A 149 -14.55 4.64 7.36
C ALA A 149 -15.97 4.32 6.83
N GLU A 150 -16.18 4.41 5.51
CA GLU A 150 -17.44 4.09 4.84
C GLU A 150 -17.56 2.58 4.51
N GLY A 151 -16.51 1.80 4.75
CA GLY A 151 -16.50 0.33 4.66
C GLY A 151 -16.31 -0.20 3.23
N SER A 152 -15.78 0.61 2.32
CA SER A 152 -15.42 0.14 0.97
C SER A 152 -14.01 -0.46 1.00
N SER A 153 -13.88 -1.77 0.70
CA SER A 153 -12.60 -2.50 0.65
C SER A 153 -11.89 -2.31 -0.69
N ASP A 154 -11.76 -1.07 -1.13
CA ASP A 154 -11.27 -0.74 -2.47
C ASP A 154 -9.80 -0.31 -2.49
N SER A 155 -9.19 -0.15 -1.31
CA SER A 155 -7.82 0.32 -1.19
C SER A 155 -6.86 -0.70 -0.61
N GLU A 156 -5.58 -0.49 -0.88
CA GLU A 156 -4.46 -1.32 -0.48
C GLU A 156 -3.35 -0.48 0.12
N VAL A 157 -2.85 -0.88 1.29
CA VAL A 157 -1.74 -0.20 1.97
C VAL A 157 -0.51 -1.09 1.96
N GLY A 158 0.58 -0.55 1.42
CA GLY A 158 1.92 -1.12 1.48
C GLY A 158 2.79 -0.33 2.45
N VAL A 159 3.50 -1.00 3.35
CA VAL A 159 4.40 -0.35 4.30
C VAL A 159 5.76 -1.04 4.27
N LEU A 160 6.81 -0.25 4.11
CA LEU A 160 8.19 -0.68 4.30
C LEU A 160 8.81 0.15 5.42
N PHE A 161 9.22 -0.51 6.50
CA PHE A 161 9.83 0.16 7.66
C PHE A 161 10.96 -0.66 8.24
N SER A 162 11.71 -0.07 9.17
CA SER A 162 12.77 -0.74 9.91
C SER A 162 12.66 -0.46 11.40
N CYS A 163 13.02 -1.44 12.21
CA CYS A 163 13.11 -1.30 13.66
C CYS A 163 14.52 -1.63 14.13
N SER A 164 15.12 -0.79 14.96
CA SER A 164 16.37 -1.16 15.64
C SER A 164 16.06 -2.20 16.72
N ARG A 165 16.71 -3.36 16.65
CA ARG A 165 16.75 -4.34 17.73
C ARG A 165 17.76 -3.93 18.81
#